data_AF-A0A7X9CQA8-F1
#
_entry.id   AF-A0A7X9CQA8-F1
#
_cell.length_a   1.000
_cell.length_b   1.000
_cell.length_c   1.000
_cell.angle_alpha   90.00
_cell.angle_beta   90.00
_cell.angle_gamma   90.00
#
_symmetry.space_group_name_H-M   'P 1'
#
loop_
_entity.id
_entity.type
_entity.pdbx_description
1 polymer ?
#
loop_
_entity_poly.entity_id
_entity_poly.type
_entity_poly.pdbx_seq_one_letter_code
_entity_poly.pdbx_strand_id
1 'polypeptide(L)'
;MENILVKAAGPLKGSVKIDGAKNSALPIIAASLLGTEPIVLEGVPKLDDVEVILKVLESLGAKVKYLDEHTVEIDSSKLNGYETPYELMSKMRASFLVMGPLLARFGHTKTSLPGGCAIGARPIDLHLKGFKALGANLEVNDTKIGASAEQGLIGSTIYLDFPSVGATQNIMMAATMAKGRTIIENPAKEPEIVDLANFLNKLGANVKGAGTSSIIVDGVDKLGGATHSIIPDRIEAATFMVAAAITGGDIIVENCINQHMM
;
A
#
# COMPACT_ATOMS: atom_id res chain seq x y z
N MET A 1 5.38 -28.08 -4.37
CA MET A 1 4.16 -27.55 -5.01
C MET A 1 2.98 -28.19 -4.32
N GLU A 2 2.11 -27.36 -3.76
CA GLU A 2 0.82 -27.80 -3.25
C GLU A 2 -0.15 -27.92 -4.43
N ASN A 3 -1.06 -28.89 -4.37
CA ASN A 3 -2.05 -29.12 -5.43
C ASN A 3 -3.46 -29.04 -4.82
N ILE A 4 -4.37 -28.33 -5.48
CA ILE A 4 -5.79 -28.31 -5.10
C ILE A 4 -6.53 -29.33 -5.97
N LEU A 5 -7.03 -30.41 -5.35
CA LEU A 5 -7.89 -31.39 -6.01
C LEU A 5 -9.35 -31.01 -5.83
N VAL A 6 -10.00 -30.57 -6.91
CA VAL A 6 -11.43 -30.22 -6.90
C VAL A 6 -12.24 -31.39 -7.44
N LYS A 7 -13.27 -31.80 -6.69
CA LYS A 7 -14.28 -32.77 -7.13
C LYS A 7 -15.60 -32.05 -7.35
N ALA A 8 -16.38 -32.50 -8.33
CA ALA A 8 -17.71 -31.96 -8.54
C ALA A 8 -18.54 -32.11 -7.25
N ALA A 9 -19.07 -30.98 -6.79
CA ALA A 9 -20.00 -30.87 -5.69
C ALA A 9 -21.25 -30.13 -6.20
N GLY A 10 -22.39 -30.32 -5.54
CA GLY A 10 -23.61 -29.59 -5.86
C GLY A 10 -23.50 -28.08 -5.57
N PRO A 11 -24.63 -27.35 -5.58
CA PRO A 11 -24.66 -25.92 -5.32
C PRO A 11 -24.01 -25.54 -3.97
N LEU A 12 -23.21 -24.47 -3.96
CA LEU A 12 -22.59 -23.96 -2.72
C LEU A 12 -23.68 -23.42 -1.77
N LYS A 13 -23.58 -23.77 -0.48
CA LYS A 13 -24.50 -23.29 0.56
C LYS A 13 -23.75 -23.01 1.85
N GLY A 14 -24.10 -21.92 2.54
CA GLY A 14 -23.56 -21.59 3.86
C GLY A 14 -23.18 -20.12 4.00
N SER A 15 -22.26 -19.81 4.92
CA SER A 15 -21.67 -18.48 5.04
C SER A 15 -20.15 -18.53 4.93
N VAL A 16 -19.57 -17.43 4.46
CA VAL A 16 -18.13 -17.20 4.38
C VAL A 16 -17.82 -15.81 4.89
N LYS A 17 -16.83 -15.70 5.77
CA LYS A 17 -16.31 -14.43 6.25
C LYS A 17 -15.12 -14.01 5.41
N ILE A 18 -15.15 -12.79 4.91
CA ILE A 18 -14.09 -12.22 4.06
C ILE A 18 -12.98 -11.62 4.93
N ASP A 19 -11.75 -11.86 4.51
CA ASP A 19 -10.53 -11.37 5.16
C ASP A 19 -10.28 -9.88 4.81
N GLY A 20 -9.26 -9.29 5.44
CA GLY A 20 -8.84 -7.94 5.09
C GLY A 20 -8.25 -7.85 3.68
N ALA A 21 -8.48 -6.72 3.02
CA ALA A 21 -8.03 -6.45 1.67
C ALA A 21 -6.51 -6.47 1.57
N LYS A 22 -5.96 -7.45 0.85
CA LYS A 22 -4.51 -7.54 0.62
C LYS A 22 -3.97 -6.24 0.02
N ASN A 23 -4.67 -5.71 -0.98
CA ASN A 23 -4.25 -4.50 -1.69
C ASN A 23 -4.41 -3.21 -0.87
N SER A 24 -5.09 -3.26 0.28
CA SER A 24 -5.08 -2.20 1.29
C SER A 24 -4.01 -2.43 2.37
N ALA A 25 -3.85 -3.67 2.82
CA ALA A 25 -2.83 -4.05 3.81
C ALA A 25 -1.41 -3.70 3.35
N LEU A 26 -1.03 -4.04 2.11
CA LEU A 26 0.32 -3.79 1.59
C LEU A 26 0.75 -2.30 1.64
N PRO A 27 -0.02 -1.33 1.07
CA PRO A 27 0.34 0.08 1.17
C PRO A 27 0.25 0.62 2.61
N ILE A 28 -0.69 0.15 3.43
CA ILE A 28 -0.81 0.59 4.83
C ILE A 28 0.38 0.12 5.66
N ILE A 29 0.83 -1.12 5.49
CA ILE A 29 2.06 -1.64 6.09
C ILE A 29 3.25 -0.79 5.65
N ALA A 30 3.38 -0.48 4.35
CA ALA A 30 4.44 0.42 3.87
C ALA A 30 4.35 1.82 4.51
N ALA A 31 3.14 2.38 4.62
CA ALA A 31 2.89 3.67 5.23
C ALA A 31 3.22 3.72 6.72
N SER A 32 3.25 2.59 7.44
CA SER A 32 3.70 2.53 8.84
C SER A 32 5.14 3.00 9.03
N LEU A 33 5.97 3.02 7.96
CA LEU A 33 7.29 3.64 7.98
C LEU A 33 7.25 5.16 8.24
N LEU A 34 6.12 5.82 7.99
CA LEU A 34 5.94 7.25 8.25
C LEU A 34 5.78 7.56 9.74
N GLY A 35 5.25 6.63 10.54
CA GLY A 35 4.94 6.86 11.95
C GLY A 35 6.16 6.89 12.87
N THR A 36 6.16 7.78 13.86
CA THR A 36 7.21 7.89 14.88
C THR A 36 6.87 7.21 16.20
N GLU A 37 5.71 6.57 16.30
CA GLU A 37 5.19 5.85 17.46
C GLU A 37 4.63 4.50 16.99
N PRO A 38 4.37 3.52 17.90
CA PRO A 38 3.80 2.24 17.53
C PRO A 38 2.46 2.36 16.80
N ILE A 39 2.30 1.56 15.75
CA ILE A 39 1.08 1.46 14.93
C ILE A 39 0.54 0.04 15.05
N VAL A 40 -0.76 -0.10 15.27
CA VAL A 40 -1.45 -1.40 15.33
C VAL A 40 -2.37 -1.54 14.13
N LEU A 41 -2.14 -2.57 13.33
CA LEU A 41 -2.94 -2.91 12.16
C LEU A 41 -3.77 -4.16 12.48
N GLU A 42 -5.09 -4.05 12.41
CA GLU A 42 -6.03 -5.17 12.66
C GLU A 42 -6.60 -5.69 11.35
N GLY A 43 -6.99 -6.96 11.29
CA GLY A 43 -7.56 -7.57 10.08
C GLY A 43 -6.55 -7.74 8.96
N VAL A 44 -5.26 -7.86 9.28
CA VAL A 44 -4.21 -8.13 8.30
C VAL A 44 -4.39 -9.56 7.76
N PRO A 45 -4.51 -9.77 6.44
CA PRO A 45 -4.69 -11.11 5.87
C PRO A 45 -3.38 -11.90 5.93
N LYS A 46 -3.49 -13.21 6.16
CA LYS A 46 -2.34 -14.11 6.28
C LYS A 46 -1.90 -14.62 4.91
N LEU A 47 -1.07 -13.83 4.23
CA LEU A 47 -0.63 -14.08 2.86
C LEU A 47 0.89 -13.89 2.72
N ASP A 48 1.52 -14.65 1.81
CA ASP A 48 2.96 -14.54 1.54
C ASP A 48 3.40 -13.11 1.17
N ASP A 49 2.57 -12.39 0.42
CA ASP A 49 2.80 -10.98 0.06
C ASP A 49 2.94 -10.08 1.30
N VAL A 50 2.12 -10.32 2.33
CA VAL A 50 2.16 -9.59 3.62
C VAL A 50 3.44 -9.91 4.37
N GLU A 51 3.80 -11.19 4.46
CA GLU A 51 5.05 -11.62 5.08
C GLU A 51 6.29 -11.01 4.42
N VAL A 52 6.28 -10.90 3.09
CA VAL A 52 7.38 -10.28 2.34
C VAL A 52 7.51 -8.81 2.69
N ILE A 53 6.43 -8.04 2.72
CA ILE A 53 6.53 -6.59 3.00
C ILE A 53 6.86 -6.30 4.47
N LEU A 54 6.40 -7.12 5.41
CA LEU A 54 6.82 -7.02 6.81
C LEU A 54 8.33 -7.24 6.95
N LYS A 55 8.89 -8.24 6.26
CA LYS A 55 10.35 -8.46 6.20
C LYS A 55 11.10 -7.29 5.55
N VAL A 56 10.50 -6.62 4.57
CA VAL A 56 11.08 -5.38 4.01
C VAL A 56 11.17 -4.31 5.09
N LEU A 57 10.10 -4.09 5.86
CA LEU A 57 10.11 -3.13 6.97
C LEU A 57 11.15 -3.49 8.04
N GLU A 58 11.23 -4.75 8.44
CA GLU A 58 12.25 -5.23 9.39
C GLU A 58 13.67 -4.98 8.88
N SER A 59 13.93 -5.20 7.58
CA SER A 59 15.23 -4.93 6.97
C SER A 59 15.63 -3.44 6.98
N LEU A 60 14.65 -2.54 7.12
CA LEU A 60 14.83 -1.09 7.23
C LEU A 60 14.96 -0.63 8.70
N GLY A 61 14.88 -1.57 9.65
CA GLY A 61 15.02 -1.33 11.09
C GLY A 61 13.69 -1.16 11.84
N ALA A 62 12.54 -1.38 11.19
CA ALA A 62 11.26 -1.40 11.89
C ALA A 62 11.17 -2.65 12.78
N LYS A 63 10.46 -2.55 13.91
CA LYS A 63 10.10 -3.71 14.70
C LYS A 63 8.69 -4.14 14.34
N VAL A 64 8.53 -5.42 13.98
CA VAL A 64 7.24 -6.02 13.66
C VAL A 64 6.93 -7.07 14.72
N LYS A 65 5.69 -7.05 15.22
CA LYS A 65 5.21 -8.03 16.21
C LYS A 65 3.77 -8.40 15.92
N TYR A 66 3.51 -9.68 15.74
CA TYR A 66 2.14 -10.21 15.75
C TYR A 66 1.58 -10.16 17.18
N LEU A 67 0.45 -9.49 17.37
CA LEU A 67 -0.31 -9.48 18.63
C LEU A 67 -1.30 -10.67 18.66
N ASP A 68 -1.82 -11.04 17.50
CA ASP A 68 -2.59 -12.26 17.23
C ASP A 68 -2.41 -12.69 15.76
N GLU A 69 -3.24 -13.59 15.24
CA GLU A 69 -3.15 -14.11 13.87
C GLU A 69 -3.37 -13.04 12.77
N HIS A 70 -4.16 -11.99 13.07
CA HIS A 70 -4.56 -10.95 12.10
C HIS A 70 -4.24 -9.53 12.59
N THR A 71 -3.54 -9.39 13.71
CA THR A 71 -3.16 -8.09 14.28
C THR A 71 -1.65 -7.96 14.36
N VAL A 72 -1.11 -6.93 13.72
CA VAL A 72 0.32 -6.63 13.65
C VAL A 72 0.61 -5.26 14.26
N GLU A 73 1.53 -5.23 15.22
CA GLU A 73 2.14 -4.01 15.73
C GLU A 73 3.45 -3.72 14.97
N ILE A 74 3.60 -2.48 14.51
CA ILE A 74 4.77 -1.99 13.79
C ILE A 74 5.30 -0.74 14.47
N ASP A 75 6.57 -0.77 14.90
CA ASP A 75 7.28 0.40 15.44
C ASP A 75 8.43 0.81 14.50
N SER A 76 8.23 1.98 13.86
CA SER A 76 9.17 2.60 12.93
C SER A 76 9.87 3.84 13.53
N SER A 77 9.87 3.98 14.86
CA SER A 77 10.54 5.09 15.55
C SER A 77 12.06 5.04 15.45
N LYS A 78 12.63 3.84 15.25
CA LYS A 78 14.08 3.57 15.22
C LYS A 78 14.59 3.05 13.88
N LEU A 79 13.94 3.43 12.78
CA LEU A 79 14.43 3.10 11.44
C LEU A 79 15.89 3.53 11.27
N ASN A 80 16.68 2.67 10.64
CA ASN A 80 18.12 2.87 10.46
C ASN A 80 18.61 2.57 9.04
N GLY A 81 17.69 2.22 8.13
CA GLY A 81 17.98 1.91 6.74
C GLY A 81 17.04 2.62 5.77
N TYR A 82 17.56 2.89 4.58
CA TYR A 82 16.82 3.44 3.44
C TYR A 82 17.07 2.66 2.14
N GLU A 83 17.91 1.62 2.18
CA GLU A 83 18.18 0.71 1.07
C GLU A 83 17.47 -0.64 1.32
N THR A 84 16.59 -1.05 0.41
CA THR A 84 15.90 -2.34 0.48
C THR A 84 16.69 -3.44 -0.24
N PRO A 85 16.79 -4.67 0.29
CA PRO A 85 17.54 -5.75 -0.33
C PRO A 85 16.84 -6.32 -1.59
N TYR A 86 17.63 -6.61 -2.63
CA TYR A 86 17.16 -7.16 -3.91
C TYR A 86 16.30 -8.42 -3.75
N GLU A 87 16.69 -9.31 -2.82
CA GLU A 87 15.99 -10.58 -2.61
C GLU A 87 14.53 -10.38 -2.20
N LEU A 88 14.23 -9.35 -1.40
CA LEU A 88 12.85 -9.04 -1.00
C LEU A 88 12.09 -8.26 -2.09
N MET A 89 12.79 -7.37 -2.80
CA MET A 89 12.21 -6.58 -3.89
C MET A 89 11.82 -7.42 -5.11
N SER A 90 12.57 -8.49 -5.37
CA SER A 90 12.29 -9.40 -6.49
C SER A 90 11.15 -10.39 -6.20
N LYS A 91 10.86 -10.66 -4.91
CA LYS A 91 9.75 -11.54 -4.49
C LYS A 91 8.38 -10.92 -4.71
N MET A 92 8.23 -9.62 -4.47
CA MET A 92 6.95 -8.94 -4.60
C MET A 92 7.13 -7.52 -5.13
N ARG A 93 6.44 -7.21 -6.24
CA ARG A 93 6.50 -5.88 -6.86
C ARG A 93 5.95 -4.76 -5.97
N ALA A 94 4.95 -5.05 -5.13
CA ALA A 94 4.35 -4.08 -4.23
C ALA A 94 5.32 -3.59 -3.14
N SER A 95 6.47 -4.26 -2.94
CA SER A 95 7.54 -3.79 -2.06
C SER A 95 8.07 -2.41 -2.48
N PHE A 96 7.85 -2.01 -3.74
CA PHE A 96 8.15 -0.67 -4.25
C PHE A 96 7.38 0.46 -3.53
N LEU A 97 6.31 0.15 -2.79
CA LEU A 97 5.53 1.12 -2.03
C LEU A 97 6.27 1.73 -0.84
N VAL A 98 7.37 1.14 -0.38
CA VAL A 98 8.17 1.72 0.73
C VAL A 98 8.98 2.95 0.31
N MET A 99 9.18 3.18 -1.00
CA MET A 99 9.97 4.32 -1.48
C MET A 99 9.36 5.67 -1.08
N GLY A 100 8.05 5.85 -1.22
CA GLY A 100 7.37 7.10 -0.86
C GLY A 100 7.55 7.45 0.62
N PRO A 101 7.20 6.56 1.56
CA PRO A 101 7.45 6.72 2.99
C PRO A 101 8.91 6.98 3.35
N LEU A 102 9.86 6.23 2.79
CA LEU A 102 11.29 6.42 3.06
C LEU A 102 11.78 7.78 2.56
N LEU A 103 11.35 8.19 1.37
CA LEU A 103 11.69 9.50 0.81
C LEU A 103 11.13 10.65 1.67
N ALA A 104 9.91 10.51 2.19
CA ALA A 104 9.33 11.47 3.13
C ALA A 104 10.08 11.55 4.47
N ARG A 105 10.48 10.40 5.03
CA ARG A 105 11.11 10.31 6.36
C ARG A 105 12.60 10.61 6.38
N PHE A 106 13.34 10.18 5.37
CA PHE A 106 14.80 10.29 5.31
C PHE A 106 15.30 11.28 4.27
N GLY A 107 14.41 11.78 3.40
CA GLY A 107 14.81 12.52 2.21
C GLY A 107 15.55 11.66 1.20
N HIS A 108 15.73 10.35 1.43
CA HIS A 108 16.51 9.46 0.58
C HIS A 108 15.94 8.04 0.61
N THR A 109 15.98 7.37 -0.53
CA THR A 109 15.59 5.95 -0.65
C THR A 109 16.35 5.29 -1.79
N LYS A 110 16.63 3.99 -1.64
CA LYS A 110 17.30 3.20 -2.67
C LYS A 110 16.71 1.79 -2.71
N THR A 111 16.42 1.32 -3.92
CA THR A 111 15.85 0.00 -4.13
C THR A 111 16.35 -0.62 -5.42
N SER A 112 16.12 -1.91 -5.58
CA SER A 112 16.33 -2.57 -6.86
C SER A 112 15.12 -2.38 -7.77
N LEU A 113 15.35 -2.42 -9.08
CA LEU A 113 14.25 -2.47 -10.05
C LEU A 113 13.34 -3.67 -9.73
N PRO A 114 12.01 -3.47 -9.60
CA PRO A 114 11.11 -4.61 -9.55
C PRO A 114 11.29 -5.43 -10.82
N GLY A 115 11.36 -6.75 -10.67
CA GLY A 115 11.54 -7.67 -11.80
C GLY A 115 10.39 -7.62 -12.82
N GLY A 116 10.54 -8.39 -13.89
CA GLY A 116 9.47 -8.59 -14.88
C GLY A 116 8.21 -9.20 -14.27
N CYS A 117 7.04 -8.83 -14.79
CA CYS A 117 5.76 -9.37 -14.35
C CYS A 117 5.15 -10.23 -15.47
N ALA A 118 4.81 -11.48 -15.17
CA ALA A 118 4.24 -12.42 -16.14
C ALA A 118 2.88 -11.99 -16.72
N ILE A 119 2.17 -11.10 -16.04
CA ILE A 119 0.86 -10.57 -16.48
C ILE A 119 1.02 -9.53 -17.59
N GLY A 120 2.13 -8.79 -17.61
CA GLY A 120 2.38 -7.75 -18.61
C GLY A 120 3.34 -6.67 -18.14
N ALA A 121 3.63 -5.72 -19.04
CA ALA A 121 4.48 -4.58 -18.74
C ALA A 121 3.83 -3.70 -17.67
N ARG A 122 4.57 -3.46 -16.59
CA ARG A 122 4.18 -2.55 -15.51
C ARG A 122 5.37 -1.62 -15.32
N PRO A 123 5.39 -0.43 -15.94
CA PRO A 123 6.46 0.54 -15.69
C PRO A 123 6.27 1.20 -14.32
N ILE A 124 7.31 1.88 -13.84
CA ILE A 124 7.33 2.64 -12.57
C ILE A 124 7.50 4.14 -12.82
N ASP A 125 7.50 4.55 -14.08
CA ASP A 125 7.69 5.90 -14.58
C ASP A 125 6.77 6.92 -13.87
N LEU A 126 5.50 6.58 -13.64
CA LEU A 126 4.56 7.47 -12.96
C LEU A 126 4.91 7.73 -11.49
N HIS A 127 5.51 6.74 -10.80
CA HIS A 127 5.99 6.94 -9.44
C HIS A 127 7.16 7.93 -9.43
N LEU A 128 8.12 7.70 -10.34
CA LEU A 128 9.31 8.53 -10.48
C LEU A 128 8.94 9.96 -10.92
N LYS A 129 7.99 10.11 -11.85
CA LYS A 129 7.41 11.40 -12.26
C LYS A 129 6.87 12.16 -11.05
N GLY A 130 6.11 11.48 -10.19
CA GLY A 130 5.57 12.09 -8.98
C GLY A 130 6.64 12.51 -7.98
N PHE A 131 7.62 11.66 -7.69
CA PHE A 131 8.74 12.02 -6.80
C PHE A 131 9.54 13.22 -7.34
N LYS A 132 9.83 13.24 -8.65
CA LYS A 132 10.50 14.37 -9.29
C LYS A 132 9.68 15.66 -9.20
N ALA A 133 8.36 15.57 -9.38
CA ALA A 133 7.46 16.71 -9.23
C ALA A 133 7.42 17.24 -7.79
N LEU A 134 7.68 16.39 -6.79
CA LEU A 134 7.87 16.78 -5.38
C LEU A 134 9.29 17.30 -5.07
N GLY A 135 10.13 17.49 -6.08
CA GLY A 135 11.49 18.02 -5.94
C GLY A 135 12.57 16.98 -5.68
N ALA A 136 12.29 15.69 -5.82
CA ALA A 136 13.30 14.65 -5.68
C ALA A 136 14.22 14.55 -6.91
N ASN A 137 15.52 14.43 -6.67
CA ASN A 137 16.50 13.98 -7.64
C ASN A 137 16.40 12.46 -7.78
N LEU A 138 16.47 11.97 -9.02
CA LEU A 138 16.33 10.55 -9.34
C LEU A 138 17.66 9.98 -9.83
N GLU A 139 18.02 8.81 -9.32
CA GLU A 139 19.16 8.04 -9.78
C GLU A 139 18.68 6.68 -10.28
N VAL A 140 18.64 6.49 -11.59
CA VAL A 140 18.15 5.24 -12.20
C VAL A 140 19.25 4.64 -13.06
N ASN A 141 19.53 3.36 -12.84
CA ASN A 141 20.38 2.55 -13.71
C ASN A 141 19.72 1.18 -13.95
N ASP A 142 20.39 0.30 -14.69
CA ASP A 142 19.85 -1.00 -15.13
C ASP A 142 19.46 -1.96 -13.99
N THR A 143 19.89 -1.69 -12.75
CA THR A 143 19.66 -2.61 -11.61
C THR A 143 19.10 -1.92 -10.36
N LYS A 144 19.25 -0.60 -10.24
CA LYS A 144 18.92 0.18 -9.05
C LYS A 144 18.15 1.45 -9.38
N ILE A 145 17.31 1.84 -8.43
CA ILE A 145 16.53 3.06 -8.42
C ILE A 145 16.78 3.75 -7.09
N GLY A 146 17.15 5.02 -7.15
CA GLY A 146 17.28 5.90 -6.00
C GLY A 146 16.46 7.17 -6.20
N ALA A 147 16.02 7.75 -5.09
CA ALA A 147 15.46 9.09 -5.05
C ALA A 147 15.99 9.84 -3.82
N SER A 148 16.32 11.12 -3.99
CA SER A 148 16.86 11.98 -2.94
C SER A 148 16.28 13.39 -2.98
N ALA A 149 16.07 14.00 -1.81
CA ALA A 149 15.54 15.34 -1.62
C ALA A 149 16.19 15.95 -0.38
N GLU A 150 17.42 16.46 -0.54
CA GLU A 150 18.26 16.96 0.58
C GLU A 150 17.59 18.07 1.41
N GLN A 151 16.75 18.90 0.78
CA GLN A 151 16.03 20.00 1.44
C GLN A 151 14.62 19.62 1.91
N GLY A 152 14.29 18.34 1.83
CA GLY A 152 12.93 17.80 1.96
C GLY A 152 12.14 17.92 0.65
N LEU A 153 11.03 17.18 0.58
CA LEU A 153 10.09 17.27 -0.53
C LEU A 153 9.31 18.59 -0.48
N ILE A 154 8.89 19.09 -1.64
CA ILE A 154 8.09 20.31 -1.80
C ILE A 154 6.79 19.94 -2.51
N GLY A 155 5.66 20.36 -1.94
CA GLY A 155 4.35 20.09 -2.52
C GLY A 155 4.18 20.77 -3.88
N SER A 156 3.52 20.08 -4.81
CA SER A 156 3.25 20.58 -6.17
C SER A 156 1.97 19.99 -6.74
N THR A 157 1.56 20.44 -7.92
CA THR A 157 0.46 19.80 -8.67
C THR A 157 1.02 18.74 -9.61
N ILE A 158 0.48 17.52 -9.53
CA ILE A 158 0.98 16.34 -10.22
C ILE A 158 -0.17 15.71 -10.99
N TYR A 159 -0.09 15.76 -12.32
CA TYR A 159 -1.03 15.06 -13.19
C TYR A 159 -0.52 13.66 -13.54
N LEU A 160 -1.32 12.63 -13.23
CA LEU A 160 -1.04 11.25 -13.63
C LEU A 160 -1.66 10.95 -14.99
N ASP A 161 -0.83 10.54 -15.96
CA ASP A 161 -1.28 10.25 -17.33
C ASP A 161 -2.18 9.01 -17.38
N PHE A 162 -2.05 8.14 -16.37
CA PHE A 162 -2.91 7.01 -16.10
C PHE A 162 -3.16 6.94 -14.58
N PRO A 163 -4.40 6.65 -14.13
CA PRO A 163 -4.74 6.55 -12.70
C PRO A 163 -4.13 5.29 -12.07
N SER A 164 -2.81 5.27 -11.92
CA SER A 164 -2.06 4.15 -11.36
C SER A 164 -2.27 4.08 -9.86
N VAL A 165 -2.80 2.94 -9.38
CA VAL A 165 -3.00 2.64 -7.95
C VAL A 165 -1.69 2.82 -7.18
N GLY A 166 -0.63 2.13 -7.61
CA GLY A 166 0.65 2.17 -6.93
C GLY A 166 1.30 3.55 -6.94
N ALA A 167 1.20 4.30 -8.06
CA ALA A 167 1.77 5.64 -8.14
C ALA A 167 1.01 6.61 -7.22
N THR A 168 -0.33 6.54 -7.22
CA THR A 168 -1.18 7.33 -6.33
C THR A 168 -0.81 7.08 -4.87
N GLN A 169 -0.68 5.82 -4.46
CA GLN A 169 -0.28 5.46 -3.09
C GLN A 169 1.09 6.02 -2.72
N ASN A 170 2.11 5.78 -3.55
CA ASN A 170 3.48 6.22 -3.28
C ASN A 170 3.61 7.74 -3.20
N ILE A 171 2.98 8.46 -4.13
CA ILE A 171 3.00 9.92 -4.17
C ILE A 171 2.22 10.49 -2.99
N MET A 172 1.06 9.93 -2.67
CA MET A 172 0.25 10.36 -1.51
C MET A 172 1.01 10.20 -0.20
N MET A 173 1.66 9.04 0.01
CA MET A 173 2.54 8.82 1.17
C MET A 173 3.70 9.81 1.22
N ALA A 174 4.42 10.00 0.11
CA ALA A 174 5.54 10.94 0.04
C ALA A 174 5.11 12.40 0.33
N ALA A 175 3.94 12.80 -0.18
CA ALA A 175 3.39 14.14 -0.01
C ALA A 175 2.99 14.47 1.42
N THR A 176 2.73 13.47 2.28
CA THR A 176 2.29 13.70 3.67
C THR A 176 3.27 14.50 4.51
N MET A 177 4.57 14.48 4.18
CA MET A 177 5.61 15.27 4.87
C MET A 177 6.30 16.28 3.94
N ALA A 178 5.76 16.50 2.74
CA ALA A 178 6.30 17.51 1.82
C ALA A 178 5.94 18.93 2.29
N LYS A 179 6.83 19.90 2.10
CA LYS A 179 6.55 21.30 2.46
C LYS A 179 5.48 21.88 1.55
N GLY A 180 4.35 22.28 2.14
CA GLY A 180 3.25 22.91 1.42
C GLY A 180 2.19 21.91 0.92
N ARG A 181 1.44 22.33 -0.10
CA ARG A 181 0.30 21.57 -0.64
C ARG A 181 0.70 20.79 -1.87
N THR A 182 0.33 19.51 -1.88
CA THR A 182 0.37 18.65 -3.06
C THR A 182 -1.04 18.41 -3.57
N ILE A 183 -1.24 18.46 -4.89
CA ILE A 183 -2.48 18.10 -5.56
C ILE A 183 -2.16 16.99 -6.56
N ILE A 184 -2.76 15.81 -6.39
CA ILE A 184 -2.65 14.69 -7.32
C ILE A 184 -3.91 14.67 -8.18
N GLU A 185 -3.76 15.02 -9.45
CA GLU A 185 -4.82 15.03 -10.45
C GLU A 185 -4.86 13.71 -11.21
N ASN A 186 -6.07 13.27 -11.55
CA ASN A 186 -6.33 11.94 -12.13
C ASN A 186 -5.76 10.77 -11.28
N PRO A 187 -5.97 10.76 -9.94
CA PRO A 187 -5.52 9.67 -9.11
C PRO A 187 -6.38 8.41 -9.33
N ALA A 188 -5.83 7.28 -8.87
CA ALA A 188 -6.60 6.08 -8.59
C ALA A 188 -7.72 6.38 -7.58
N LYS A 189 -8.86 5.69 -7.71
CA LYS A 189 -10.10 5.95 -6.93
C LYS A 189 -10.59 4.73 -6.15
N GLU A 190 -9.83 3.65 -6.22
CA GLU A 190 -10.17 2.38 -5.64
C GLU A 190 -10.33 2.49 -4.11
N PRO A 191 -11.16 1.64 -3.48
CA PRO A 191 -11.37 1.67 -2.04
C PRO A 191 -10.08 1.60 -1.22
N GLU A 192 -9.06 0.91 -1.72
CA GLU A 192 -7.75 0.81 -1.06
C GLU A 192 -6.99 2.15 -1.03
N ILE A 193 -7.28 3.08 -1.94
CA ILE A 193 -6.75 4.46 -1.90
C ILE A 193 -7.42 5.24 -0.76
N VAL A 194 -8.73 5.07 -0.60
CA VAL A 194 -9.51 5.72 0.47
C VAL A 194 -9.06 5.20 1.83
N ASP A 195 -8.85 3.90 1.95
CA ASP A 195 -8.42 3.29 3.20
C ASP A 195 -7.01 3.75 3.62
N LEU A 196 -6.07 3.80 2.67
CA LEU A 196 -4.74 4.37 2.91
C LEU A 196 -4.83 5.85 3.36
N ALA A 197 -5.67 6.67 2.71
CA ALA A 197 -5.86 8.06 3.12
C ALA A 197 -6.44 8.17 4.54
N ASN A 198 -7.40 7.31 4.90
CA ASN A 198 -7.97 7.25 6.24
C ASN A 198 -6.91 6.84 7.28
N PHE A 199 -6.08 5.86 6.95
CA PHE A 199 -4.94 5.46 7.79
C PHE A 199 -3.96 6.62 8.00
N LEU A 200 -3.51 7.27 6.92
CA LEU A 200 -2.59 8.42 7.00
C LEU A 200 -3.15 9.55 7.86
N ASN A 201 -4.45 9.85 7.72
CA ASN A 201 -5.13 10.85 8.55
C ASN A 201 -5.20 10.46 10.03
N LYS A 202 -5.36 9.17 10.36
CA LYS A 202 -5.26 8.68 11.75
C LYS A 202 -3.87 8.88 12.34
N LEU A 203 -2.81 8.84 11.52
CA LEU A 203 -1.44 9.16 11.94
C LEU A 203 -1.20 10.68 12.11
N GLY A 204 -2.16 11.52 11.71
CA GLY A 204 -2.07 12.98 11.80
C GLY A 204 -1.78 13.69 10.46
N ALA A 205 -1.87 12.99 9.32
CA ALA A 205 -1.77 13.64 8.01
C ALA A 205 -3.02 14.49 7.71
N ASN A 206 -2.93 15.32 6.67
CA ASN A 206 -4.07 16.07 6.12
C ASN A 206 -4.26 15.70 4.64
N VAL A 207 -4.91 14.57 4.42
CA VAL A 207 -5.25 14.02 3.10
C VAL A 207 -6.76 14.14 2.86
N LYS A 208 -7.15 14.75 1.73
CA LYS A 208 -8.55 14.95 1.33
C LYS A 208 -8.78 14.53 -0.12
N GLY A 209 -10.01 14.15 -0.44
CA GLY A 209 -10.43 13.86 -1.82
C GLY A 209 -10.07 12.46 -2.32
N ALA A 210 -9.58 11.56 -1.47
CA ALA A 210 -9.40 10.15 -1.83
C ALA A 210 -10.74 9.53 -2.29
N GLY A 211 -10.70 8.75 -3.37
CA GLY A 211 -11.91 8.25 -4.06
C GLY A 211 -12.51 9.22 -5.08
N THR A 212 -11.95 10.42 -5.25
CA THR A 212 -12.41 11.43 -6.23
C THR A 212 -11.39 11.66 -7.35
N SER A 213 -11.65 12.61 -8.27
CA SER A 213 -10.73 12.96 -9.36
C SER A 213 -9.52 13.80 -8.93
N SER A 214 -9.42 14.19 -7.66
CA SER A 214 -8.30 14.97 -7.13
C SER A 214 -8.04 14.61 -5.67
N ILE A 215 -6.79 14.28 -5.33
CA ILE A 215 -6.35 14.11 -3.94
C ILE A 215 -5.51 15.33 -3.55
N ILE A 216 -5.85 15.96 -2.43
CA ILE A 216 -5.12 17.10 -1.88
C ILE A 216 -4.43 16.65 -0.59
N VAL A 217 -3.13 16.88 -0.50
CA VAL A 217 -2.32 16.59 0.68
C VAL A 217 -1.64 17.87 1.14
N ASP A 218 -1.99 18.36 2.32
CA ASP A 218 -1.22 19.41 3.00
C ASP A 218 -0.19 18.73 3.90
N GLY A 219 1.10 18.87 3.59
CA GLY A 219 2.13 18.15 4.34
C GLY A 219 2.30 18.66 5.76
N VAL A 220 2.73 17.76 6.64
CA VAL A 220 2.93 17.98 8.07
C VAL A 220 4.35 17.61 8.50
N ASP A 221 4.81 18.15 9.63
CA ASP A 221 6.19 17.94 10.10
C ASP A 221 6.45 16.52 10.61
N LYS A 222 5.43 15.85 11.15
CA LYS A 222 5.54 14.51 11.72
C LYS A 222 4.21 13.76 11.71
N LEU A 223 4.30 12.44 11.74
CA LEU A 223 3.17 11.52 11.84
C LEU A 223 3.38 10.60 13.05
N GLY A 224 2.33 10.44 13.86
CA GLY A 224 2.36 9.66 15.11
C GLY A 224 2.07 8.18 14.90
N GLY A 225 1.50 7.55 15.93
CA GLY A 225 0.99 6.18 15.89
C GLY A 225 -0.53 6.15 15.82
N ALA A 226 -1.10 5.01 15.44
CA ALA A 226 -2.55 4.80 15.44
C ALA A 226 -2.91 3.31 15.43
N THR A 227 -4.17 3.02 15.75
CA THR A 227 -4.80 1.73 15.46
C THR A 227 -5.68 1.85 14.22
N HIS A 228 -5.55 0.90 13.30
CA HIS A 228 -6.33 0.88 12.07
C HIS A 228 -6.69 -0.55 11.64
N SER A 229 -7.98 -0.78 11.42
CA SER A 229 -8.49 -2.05 10.90
C SER A 229 -8.58 -1.99 9.38
N ILE A 230 -7.95 -2.94 8.69
CA ILE A 230 -7.93 -3.05 7.23
C ILE A 230 -9.36 -3.30 6.71
N ILE A 231 -9.77 -2.61 5.65
CA ILE A 231 -11.07 -2.85 5.02
C ILE A 231 -11.19 -4.29 4.49
N PRO A 232 -12.41 -4.85 4.34
CA PRO A 232 -12.55 -6.20 3.78
C PRO A 232 -12.16 -6.31 2.30
N ASP A 233 -11.69 -7.49 1.89
CA ASP A 233 -11.24 -7.75 0.52
C ASP A 233 -12.41 -7.91 -0.46
N ARG A 234 -12.66 -6.84 -1.24
CA ARG A 234 -13.71 -6.84 -2.27
C ARG A 234 -13.49 -7.87 -3.38
N ILE A 235 -12.24 -8.26 -3.65
CA ILE A 235 -11.91 -9.24 -4.71
C ILE A 235 -12.17 -10.65 -4.20
N GLU A 236 -11.81 -10.94 -2.95
CA GLU A 236 -12.17 -12.20 -2.30
C GLU A 236 -13.70 -12.33 -2.19
N ALA A 237 -14.39 -11.29 -1.73
CA ALA A 237 -15.85 -11.25 -1.67
C ALA A 237 -16.49 -11.55 -3.04
N ALA A 238 -16.03 -10.86 -4.09
CA ALA A 238 -16.52 -11.08 -5.46
C ALA A 238 -16.25 -12.51 -5.95
N THR A 239 -15.11 -13.10 -5.57
CA THR A 239 -14.76 -14.47 -5.95
C THR A 239 -15.77 -15.47 -5.40
N PHE A 240 -16.16 -15.34 -4.13
CA PHE A 240 -17.19 -16.20 -3.54
C PHE A 240 -18.58 -15.93 -4.14
N MET A 241 -18.94 -14.68 -4.40
CA MET A 241 -20.20 -14.34 -5.08
C MET A 241 -20.30 -15.00 -6.45
N VAL A 242 -19.23 -14.95 -7.26
CA VAL A 242 -19.16 -15.60 -8.57
C VAL A 242 -19.22 -17.12 -8.42
N ALA A 243 -18.56 -17.71 -7.42
CA ALA A 243 -18.62 -19.14 -7.16
C ALA A 243 -20.05 -19.61 -6.83
N ALA A 244 -20.80 -18.85 -6.02
CA ALA A 244 -22.20 -19.14 -5.75
C ALA A 244 -23.07 -19.02 -7.03
N ALA A 245 -22.86 -17.97 -7.84
CA ALA A 245 -23.60 -17.78 -9.09
C ALA A 245 -23.37 -18.93 -10.09
N ILE A 246 -22.11 -19.36 -10.29
CA ILE A 246 -21.76 -20.45 -11.20
C ILE A 246 -22.36 -21.79 -10.74
N THR A 247 -22.44 -22.02 -9.43
CA THR A 247 -22.95 -23.27 -8.87
C THR A 247 -24.47 -23.28 -8.66
N GLY A 248 -25.17 -22.16 -8.92
CA GLY A 248 -26.60 -22.00 -8.59
C GLY A 248 -26.86 -22.11 -7.09
N GLY A 249 -25.88 -21.72 -6.28
CA GLY A 249 -25.88 -21.79 -4.83
C GLY A 249 -26.52 -20.60 -4.13
N ASP A 250 -26.49 -20.64 -2.81
CA ASP A 250 -26.96 -19.58 -1.92
C ASP A 250 -25.98 -19.45 -0.74
N ILE A 251 -25.19 -18.38 -0.74
CA ILE A 251 -24.19 -18.11 0.29
C ILE A 251 -24.40 -16.73 0.92
N ILE A 252 -24.08 -16.64 2.20
CA ILE A 252 -23.96 -15.37 2.92
C ILE A 252 -22.49 -14.94 2.92
N VAL A 253 -22.19 -13.80 2.31
CA VAL A 253 -20.85 -13.20 2.36
C VAL A 253 -20.81 -12.20 3.52
N GLU A 254 -20.19 -12.60 4.62
CA GLU A 254 -20.03 -11.80 5.83
C GLU A 254 -18.83 -10.85 5.71
N ASN A 255 -18.85 -9.75 6.46
CA ASN A 255 -17.79 -8.73 6.46
C ASN A 255 -17.54 -8.15 5.05
N CYS A 256 -18.58 -7.68 4.35
CA CYS A 256 -18.45 -7.03 3.05
C CYS A 256 -19.01 -5.62 3.06
N ILE A 257 -18.44 -4.73 2.24
CA ILE A 257 -18.90 -3.36 2.07
C ILE A 257 -19.56 -3.24 0.71
N ASN A 258 -20.88 -3.13 0.67
CA ASN A 258 -21.67 -3.14 -0.57
C ASN A 258 -21.21 -2.06 -1.57
N GLN A 259 -20.84 -0.87 -1.08
CA GLN A 259 -20.35 0.24 -1.92
C GLN A 259 -19.03 -0.07 -2.64
N HIS A 260 -18.24 -1.03 -2.17
CA HIS A 260 -16.99 -1.46 -2.82
C HIS A 260 -17.23 -2.53 -3.91
N MET A 261 -18.46 -3.04 -4.00
CA MET A 261 -18.86 -4.10 -4.93
C MET A 261 -19.59 -3.56 -6.17
N MET A 262 -19.97 -2.27 -6.17
CA MET A 262 -20.74 -1.60 -7.22
C MET A 262 -19.86 -0.79 -8.17
#